data_AF-A0A924VR06-F1
#
_entry.id   AF-A0A924VR06-F1
#
_cell.length_a   1.000
_cell.length_b   1.000
_cell.length_c   1.000
_cell.angle_alpha   90.00
_cell.angle_beta   90.00
_cell.angle_gamma   90.00
#
_symmetry.space_group_name_H-M   'P 1'
#
loop_
_entity.id
_entity.type
_entity.pdbx_description
1 polymer ?
#
loop_
_entity_poly.entity_id
_entity_poly.type
_entity_poly.pdbx_seq_one_letter_code
_entity_poly.pdbx_strand_id
1 'polypeptide(L)' 'GTGNPSPTIGTVMGWFKYQTTQYINTNNNIGLTKVWQRSYHDHIIRNENDYLKIWQYIDTNALKWQDDCYYQ' A
#
# COMPACT_ATOMS: atom_id res chain seq x y z
N GLY A 1 -23.12 16.89 19.01
CA GLY A 1 -22.45 15.70 19.56
C GLY A 1 -21.42 15.23 18.57
N THR A 2 -20.15 15.23 18.93
CA THR A 2 -19.04 14.86 18.04
C THR A 2 -18.82 13.35 18.11
N GLY A 3 -19.59 12.60 17.32
CA GLY A 3 -19.28 11.19 17.08
C GLY A 3 -17.94 11.09 16.37
N ASN A 4 -17.04 10.24 16.85
CA ASN A 4 -15.78 9.95 16.16
C ASN A 4 -16.15 9.12 14.91
N PRO A 5 -16.10 9.68 13.70
CA PRO A 5 -16.51 8.94 12.51
C PRO A 5 -15.55 7.78 12.26
N SER A 6 -16.04 6.69 11.67
CA SER A 6 -15.18 5.59 11.25
C SER A 6 -14.06 6.12 10.35
N PRO A 7 -12.81 5.68 10.55
CA PRO A 7 -11.69 6.18 9.78
C PRO A 7 -11.88 5.86 8.29
N THR A 8 -11.52 6.81 7.43
CA THR A 8 -11.48 6.57 5.98
C THR A 8 -10.31 5.65 5.63
N ILE A 9 -10.37 4.99 4.48
CA ILE A 9 -9.24 4.22 3.94
C ILE A 9 -7.98 5.11 3.85
N GLY A 10 -8.14 6.36 3.42
CA GLY A 10 -7.03 7.31 3.34
C GLY A 10 -6.38 7.60 4.70
N THR A 11 -7.18 7.74 5.75
CA THR A 11 -6.67 7.92 7.13
C THR A 11 -5.89 6.69 7.60
N VAL A 12 -6.42 5.49 7.36
CA VAL A 12 -5.74 4.23 7.72
C VAL A 12 -4.42 4.07 6.97
N MET A 13 -4.43 4.30 5.65
CA MET A 13 -3.24 4.22 4.80
C MET A 13 -2.19 5.28 5.19
N GLY A 14 -2.62 6.50 5.53
CA GLY A 14 -1.72 7.55 6.02
C GLY A 14 -1.00 7.12 7.30
N TRP A 15 -1.74 6.58 8.27
CA TRP A 15 -1.15 6.08 9.51
C TRP A 15 -0.21 4.89 9.27
N PHE A 16 -0.62 3.92 8.46
CA PHE A 16 0.22 2.77 8.10
C PHE A 16 1.54 3.20 7.45
N LYS A 17 1.49 4.08 6.44
CA LYS A 17 2.70 4.60 5.77
C LYS A 17 3.61 5.36 6.72
N TYR A 18 3.03 6.14 7.64
CA TYR A 18 3.78 6.85 8.66
C TYR A 18 4.52 5.88 9.61
N GLN A 19 3.80 4.94 10.22
CA GLN A 19 4.36 4.00 11.19
C GLN A 19 5.49 3.17 10.58
N THR A 20 5.27 2.63 9.37
CA THR A 20 6.27 1.83 8.66
C THR A 20 7.48 2.64 8.23
N THR A 21 7.30 3.90 7.79
CA THR A 21 8.42 4.80 7.47
C THR A 21 9.30 5.05 8.69
N GLN A 22 8.69 5.32 9.86
CA GLN A 22 9.43 5.50 11.10
C GLN A 22 10.20 4.24 11.46
N TYR A 23 9.53 3.09 11.46
CA TYR A 23 10.15 1.80 11.77
C TYR A 23 11.35 1.49 10.86
N ILE A 24 11.20 1.65 9.55
CA ILE A 24 12.28 1.39 8.58
C ILE A 24 13.45 2.36 8.80
N ASN A 25 13.17 3.66 8.91
CA ASN A 25 14.23 4.66 9.06
C ASN A 25 15.00 4.51 10.37
N THR A 26 14.32 4.15 11.47
CA THR A 26 14.96 3.89 12.76
C THR A 26 15.78 2.61 12.74
N ASN A 27 15.27 1.50 12.19
CA ASN A 27 15.98 0.22 12.23
C ASN A 27 17.15 0.13 11.25
N ASN A 28 17.06 0.86 10.13
CA ASN A 28 18.10 0.82 9.11
C ASN A 28 19.15 1.95 9.27
N ASN A 29 19.03 2.82 10.28
CA ASN A 29 19.92 3.98 10.53
C ASN A 29 20.16 4.89 9.31
N ILE A 30 19.21 4.92 8.37
CA ILE A 30 19.33 5.60 7.07
C ILE A 30 18.83 7.06 7.10
N GLY A 31 18.41 7.56 8.27
CA GLY A 31 17.83 8.90 8.40
C GLY A 31 16.44 8.99 7.77
N LEU A 32 15.92 10.22 7.56
CA LEU A 32 14.57 10.44 7.00
C LEU A 32 14.54 10.21 5.48
N THR A 33 14.47 8.94 5.08
CA THR A 33 14.32 8.56 3.66
C THR A 33 12.87 8.41 3.25
N LYS A 34 12.60 8.72 1.98
CA LYS A 34 11.28 8.52 1.37
C LYS A 34 11.09 7.04 1.04
N VAL A 35 10.31 6.35 1.87
CA VAL A 35 10.03 4.91 1.70
C VAL A 35 8.91 4.67 0.68
N TRP A 36 7.86 5.48 0.70
CA TRP A 36 6.64 5.21 -0.08
C TRP A 36 6.54 6.08 -1.34
N GLN A 37 6.01 5.48 -2.41
CA GLN A 37 5.45 6.23 -3.53
C GLN A 37 4.23 7.06 -3.09
N ARG A 38 3.98 8.17 -3.81
CA ARG A 38 2.85 9.08 -3.53
C ARG A 38 1.53 8.37 -3.86
N SER A 39 0.49 8.65 -3.07
CA SER A 39 -0.85 8.05 -3.20
C SER A 39 -0.90 6.55 -2.91
N TYR A 40 -2.08 5.96 -2.98
CA TYR A 40 -2.33 4.52 -2.93
C TYR A 40 -3.38 4.17 -3.99
N HIS A 41 -3.43 2.90 -4.37
CA HIS A 41 -4.48 2.36 -5.23
C HIS A 41 -5.50 1.63 -4.35
N ASP A 42 -6.77 1.98 -4.48
CA ASP A 42 -7.89 1.26 -3.87
C ASP A 42 -8.83 0.74 -4.95
N HIS A 43 -9.34 -0.47 -4.74
CA HIS A 43 -10.29 -1.12 -5.63
C HIS A 43 -11.24 -1.98 -4.80
N ILE A 44 -12.55 -1.80 -5.00
CA ILE A 44 -13.58 -2.57 -4.29
C ILE A 44 -13.90 -3.82 -5.11
N ILE A 45 -13.59 -4.99 -4.54
CA ILE A 45 -13.93 -6.29 -5.14
C ILE A 45 -15.43 -6.54 -4.97
N ARG A 46 -16.17 -6.60 -6.09
CA ARG A 46 -17.64 -6.71 -6.08
C ARG A 46 -18.18 -8.07 -6.52
N ASN A 47 -17.33 -8.93 -7.09
CA ASN A 47 -17.73 -10.24 -7.59
C ASN A 47 -16.53 -11.20 -7.64
N GLU A 48 -16.83 -12.47 -7.87
CA GLU A 48 -15.84 -13.55 -7.91
C GLU A 48 -14.80 -13.38 -9.01
N ASN A 49 -15.20 -12.96 -10.21
CA ASN A 49 -14.25 -12.76 -11.30
C ASN A 49 -13.24 -11.66 -10.99
N ASP A 50 -13.68 -10.58 -10.34
CA ASP A 50 -12.82 -9.50 -9.85
C ASP A 50 -11.88 -9.99 -8.74
N TYR A 51 -12.40 -10.78 -7.81
CA TYR A 51 -11.60 -11.42 -6.77
C TYR A 51 -10.49 -12.29 -7.35
N LEU A 52 -10.82 -13.18 -8.29
CA LEU A 52 -9.85 -14.09 -8.94
C LEU A 52 -8.77 -13.31 -9.67
N LYS A 53 -9.12 -12.21 -10.35
CA LYS A 53 -8.15 -11.33 -11.02
C LYS A 53 -7.19 -10.68 -10.03
N ILE A 54 -7.70 -10.10 -8.95
CA ILE A 54 -6.85 -9.44 -7.93
C ILE A 54 -5.96 -10.47 -7.23
N TRP A 55 -6.49 -11.66 -6.91
CA TRP A 55 -5.69 -12.74 -6.36
C TRP A 55 -4.56 -13.13 -7.31
N GLN A 56 -4.87 -13.44 -8.58
CA GLN A 56 -3.86 -13.82 -9.56
C GLN A 56 -2.82 -12.71 -9.77
N TYR A 57 -3.24 -11.44 -9.71
CA TYR A 57 -2.31 -10.32 -9.74
C TYR A 57 -1.34 -10.37 -8.55
N ILE A 58 -1.83 -10.46 -7.31
CA ILE A 58 -0.99 -10.51 -6.11
C ILE A 58 0.00 -11.68 -6.17
N ASP A 59 -0.45 -12.85 -6.60
CA ASP A 59 0.37 -14.07 -6.70
C ASP A 59 1.47 -13.94 -7.77
N THR A 60 1.12 -13.40 -8.94
CA THR A 60 2.04 -13.38 -10.10
C THR A 60 2.88 -12.12 -10.23
N ASN A 61 2.54 -11.03 -9.51
CA ASN A 61 3.22 -9.74 -9.70
C ASN A 61 4.71 -9.79 -9.31
N ALA A 62 5.07 -10.54 -8.26
CA ALA A 62 6.47 -10.69 -7.86
C ALA A 62 7.35 -11.26 -8.98
N LEU A 63 6.81 -12.18 -9.78
CA LEU A 63 7.50 -12.79 -10.91
C LEU A 63 7.61 -11.85 -12.12
N LYS A 64 6.65 -10.93 -12.26
CA LYS A 64 6.57 -9.96 -13.37
C LYS A 64 7.26 -8.63 -13.06
N TRP A 65 7.85 -8.52 -11.88
CA TRP A 65 8.39 -7.26 -11.38
C TRP A 65 9.51 -6.70 -12.27
N GLN A 66 10.31 -7.57 -12.90
CA GLN A 66 11.38 -7.15 -13.82
C GLN A 66 10.86 -6.61 -15.15
N ASP A 67 9.62 -6.98 -15.52
CA ASP A 67 8.97 -6.55 -16.76
C ASP A 67 8.09 -5.30 -16.54
N ASP A 68 8.00 -4.80 -15.30
CA ASP A 68 7.18 -3.65 -14.95
C ASP A 68 7.82 -2.35 -15.49
N CYS A 69 7.02 -1.46 -16.07
CA CYS A 69 7.49 -0.21 -16.66
C CYS A 69 8.05 0.79 -15.64
N TYR A 70 7.85 0.55 -14.34
CA TYR A 70 8.42 1.30 -13.24
C TYR A 70 9.62 0.61 -12.58
N TYR A 71 10.06 -0.55 -13.10
CA TYR A 71 11.27 -1.22 -12.63
C TYR A 71 12.53 -0.44 -13.08
N GLN A 72 13.47 -0.21 -12.15
CA GLN A 72 14.75 0.46 -12.38
C GLN A 72 15.91 -0.44 -11.95
#